data_AF-A0A951VPD2-F1
#
_entry.id   AF-A0A951VPD2-F1
#
_cell.length_a   1.000
_cell.length_b   1.000
_cell.length_c   1.000
_cell.angle_alpha   90.00
_cell.angle_beta   90.00
_cell.angle_gamma   90.00
#
_symmetry.space_group_name_H-M   'P 1'
#
loop_
_entity.id
_entity.type
_entity.pdbx_description
1 polymer ?
#
loop_
_entity_poly.entity_id
_entity_poly.type
_entity_poly.pdbx_seq_one_letter_code
_entity_poly.pdbx_strand_id
1 'polypeptide(L)'
;WLSYNVHGNETSSSEASMLTLYALVNPTNLQSKEWLKNTVVVIDPCLNPDGRERYTNWYNGMIGKNYNPLAVSREHREPWPGGRSNHYNFDLNRDWVWQTQIESKGRVTQYNQWLPQVHVDFHEQGINEPYYFAPAAEPYHEVLTKWQRDFQKMIGKNHAKYFDKNGWLYFTNERFDLFYPSYGDTYPLYNGAIGMTYEQGGISAGLGIVTNEDDTLTLTERVLHHFTTGMSTIETASNNASKLIQEFHQYFIDAVNGKVGFYQTYIIKNNPNDKERIQSFLQLLDKNGILYGTASGSGKGFHYQNKKEEAFSINSGDIIISAAQPKAVLVKVLMEPQSNLADSVTYDI
;
A
#
# COMPACT_ATOMS: atom_id res chain seq x y z
N TRP A 1 -9.53 0.58 -5.36
CA TRP A 1 -9.64 0.44 -3.90
C TRP A 1 -8.96 1.64 -3.27
N LEU A 2 -9.67 2.41 -2.46
CA LEU A 2 -9.15 3.60 -1.79
C LEU A 2 -9.11 3.31 -0.29
N SER A 3 -7.90 3.25 0.26
CA SER A 3 -7.63 2.90 1.66
C SER A 3 -7.19 4.14 2.44
N TYR A 4 -7.90 4.46 3.50
CA TYR A 4 -7.67 5.68 4.27
C TYR A 4 -7.25 5.38 5.71
N ASN A 5 -6.38 6.23 6.26
CA ASN A 5 -6.13 6.32 7.71
C ASN A 5 -5.60 5.01 8.33
N VAL A 6 -4.57 4.43 7.70
CA VAL A 6 -3.79 3.32 8.30
C VAL A 6 -2.99 3.80 9.52
N HIS A 7 -2.66 5.09 9.56
CA HIS A 7 -2.22 5.78 10.76
C HIS A 7 -3.35 6.65 11.29
N GLY A 8 -3.83 6.36 12.49
CA GLY A 8 -5.08 6.94 13.02
C GLY A 8 -5.07 8.45 13.25
N ASN A 9 -3.88 9.05 13.45
CA ASN A 9 -3.71 10.49 13.65
C ASN A 9 -3.50 11.28 12.35
N GLU A 10 -3.58 10.64 11.18
CA GLU A 10 -3.54 11.28 9.86
C GLU A 10 -4.97 11.60 9.42
N THR A 11 -5.53 12.68 10.00
CA THR A 11 -6.98 12.91 10.07
C THR A 11 -7.68 13.15 8.74
N SER A 12 -7.00 13.84 7.81
CA SER A 12 -7.61 14.27 6.55
C SER A 12 -7.98 13.09 5.66
N SER A 13 -7.31 11.95 5.79
CA SER A 13 -7.63 10.72 5.04
C SER A 13 -9.07 10.27 5.30
N SER A 14 -9.48 10.07 6.56
CA SER A 14 -10.85 9.63 6.87
C SER A 14 -11.91 10.65 6.48
N GLU A 15 -11.64 11.94 6.67
CA GLU A 15 -12.57 13.00 6.28
C GLU A 15 -12.75 13.09 4.75
N ALA A 16 -11.66 12.93 3.98
CA ALA A 16 -11.70 12.87 2.52
C ALA A 16 -12.46 11.65 1.98
N SER A 17 -12.44 10.52 2.70
CA SER A 17 -13.21 9.33 2.32
C SER A 17 -14.71 9.60 2.27
N MET A 18 -15.24 10.40 3.22
CA MET A 18 -16.65 10.77 3.27
C MET A 18 -17.04 11.70 2.12
N LEU A 19 -16.20 12.71 1.83
CA LEU A 19 -16.42 13.62 0.71
C LEU A 19 -16.37 12.87 -0.64
N THR A 20 -15.44 11.93 -0.77
CA THR A 20 -15.31 11.05 -1.94
C THR A 20 -16.57 10.21 -2.13
N LEU A 21 -17.02 9.51 -1.06
CA LEU A 21 -18.24 8.72 -1.10
C LEU A 21 -19.45 9.58 -1.52
N TYR A 22 -19.62 10.74 -0.89
CA TYR A 22 -20.69 11.68 -1.20
C TYR A 22 -20.67 12.07 -2.68
N ALA A 23 -19.51 12.45 -3.22
CA ALA A 23 -19.38 12.87 -4.62
C ALA A 23 -19.67 11.75 -5.62
N LEU A 24 -19.39 10.49 -5.28
CA LEU A 24 -19.66 9.33 -6.12
C LEU A 24 -21.15 8.95 -6.14
N VAL A 25 -21.84 9.09 -5.01
CA VAL A 25 -23.26 8.73 -4.90
C VAL A 25 -24.21 9.88 -5.26
N ASN A 26 -23.71 11.12 -5.30
CA ASN A 26 -24.49 12.30 -5.65
C ASN A 26 -25.06 12.21 -7.08
N PRO A 27 -26.40 12.19 -7.26
CA PRO A 27 -27.02 12.04 -8.58
C PRO A 27 -26.77 13.22 -9.52
N THR A 28 -26.40 14.39 -8.99
CA THR A 28 -26.09 15.59 -9.77
C THR A 28 -24.67 15.59 -10.32
N ASN A 29 -23.79 14.72 -9.82
CA ASN A 29 -22.43 14.58 -10.32
C ASN A 29 -22.40 13.64 -11.54
N LEU A 30 -22.72 14.20 -12.72
CA LEU A 30 -22.80 13.46 -13.97
C LEU A 30 -21.46 12.82 -14.36
N GLN A 31 -20.33 13.43 -13.98
CA GLN A 31 -19.00 12.92 -14.30
C GLN A 31 -18.71 11.62 -13.53
N SER A 32 -18.97 11.59 -12.22
CA SER A 32 -18.88 10.36 -11.41
C SER A 32 -19.79 9.26 -11.95
N LYS A 33 -21.01 9.61 -12.39
CA LYS A 33 -21.94 8.64 -12.98
C LYS A 33 -21.40 8.00 -14.24
N GLU A 34 -20.70 8.75 -15.08
CA GLU A 34 -20.05 8.20 -16.27
C GLU A 34 -18.94 7.22 -15.86
N TRP A 35 -18.09 7.60 -14.91
CA TRP A 35 -16.99 6.75 -14.46
C TRP A 35 -17.48 5.42 -13.87
N LEU A 36 -18.56 5.46 -13.09
CA LEU A 36 -19.13 4.30 -12.42
C LEU A 36 -19.83 3.32 -13.38
N LYS A 37 -20.01 3.64 -14.67
CA LYS A 37 -20.51 2.67 -15.66
C LYS A 37 -19.54 1.52 -15.92
N ASN A 38 -18.24 1.76 -15.72
CA ASN A 38 -17.18 0.78 -16.00
C ASN A 38 -16.23 0.54 -14.83
N THR A 39 -16.47 1.19 -13.68
CA THR A 39 -15.58 1.15 -12.52
C THR A 39 -16.36 0.83 -11.24
N VAL A 40 -15.87 -0.15 -10.48
CA VAL A 40 -16.32 -0.42 -9.11
C VAL A 40 -15.32 0.21 -8.13
N VAL A 41 -15.81 1.06 -7.23
CA VAL A 41 -14.98 1.74 -6.23
C VAL A 41 -15.23 1.12 -4.87
N VAL A 42 -14.18 0.50 -4.29
CA VAL A 42 -14.15 0.07 -2.89
C VAL A 42 -13.49 1.17 -2.07
N ILE A 43 -14.16 1.61 -1.00
CA ILE A 43 -13.68 2.61 -0.04
C ILE A 43 -13.53 1.92 1.31
N ASP A 44 -12.31 1.94 1.85
CA ASP A 44 -12.02 1.56 3.23
C ASP A 44 -11.67 2.83 4.02
N PRO A 45 -12.65 3.43 4.72
CA PRO A 45 -12.56 4.81 5.22
C PRO A 45 -11.66 4.99 6.44
N CYS A 46 -11.33 3.89 7.13
CA CYS A 46 -10.54 3.93 8.36
C CYS A 46 -9.92 2.57 8.64
N LEU A 47 -8.66 2.42 8.23
CA LEU A 47 -7.88 1.20 8.42
C LEU A 47 -7.44 0.99 9.88
N ASN A 48 -7.29 2.07 10.66
CA ASN A 48 -6.89 2.04 12.05
C ASN A 48 -7.93 2.71 12.97
N PRO A 49 -9.08 2.05 13.22
CA PRO A 49 -10.15 2.65 14.01
C PRO A 49 -9.74 2.95 15.46
N ASP A 50 -8.90 2.11 16.08
CA ASP A 50 -8.45 2.33 17.47
C ASP A 50 -7.52 3.54 17.58
N GLY A 51 -6.58 3.68 16.64
CA GLY A 51 -5.70 4.84 16.55
C GLY A 51 -6.48 6.13 16.24
N ARG A 52 -7.46 6.04 15.33
CA ARG A 52 -8.33 7.15 14.97
C ARG A 52 -9.12 7.65 16.17
N GLU A 53 -9.74 6.73 16.90
CA GLU A 53 -10.54 7.06 18.10
C GLU A 53 -9.68 7.62 19.22
N ARG A 54 -8.46 7.10 19.40
CA ARG A 54 -7.50 7.65 20.37
C ARG A 54 -7.18 9.11 20.06
N TYR A 55 -6.89 9.42 18.80
CA TYR A 55 -6.59 10.77 18.36
C TYR A 55 -7.80 11.70 18.50
N THR A 56 -8.98 11.30 18.02
CA THR A 56 -10.21 12.13 18.09
C THR A 56 -10.58 12.47 19.51
N ASN A 57 -10.57 11.48 20.41
CA ASN A 57 -10.91 11.66 21.80
C ASN A 57 -9.95 12.65 22.48
N TRP A 58 -8.64 12.50 22.25
CA TRP A 58 -7.65 13.45 22.73
C TRP A 58 -7.89 14.86 22.16
N TYR A 59 -7.99 14.99 20.84
CA TYR A 59 -8.09 16.29 20.17
C TYR A 59 -9.34 17.05 20.60
N ASN A 60 -10.48 16.37 20.68
CA ASN A 60 -11.75 16.95 21.15
C ASN A 60 -11.69 17.41 22.62
N GLY A 61 -10.84 16.79 23.45
CA GLY A 61 -10.59 17.23 24.82
C GLY A 61 -9.58 18.38 24.95
N MET A 62 -8.80 18.65 23.90
CA MET A 62 -7.77 19.70 23.90
C MET A 62 -8.20 20.99 23.20
N ILE A 63 -9.01 20.88 22.14
CA ILE A 63 -9.40 22.03 21.33
C ILE A 63 -10.23 23.03 22.15
N GLY A 64 -9.97 24.32 21.94
CA GLY A 64 -10.79 25.40 22.48
C GLY A 64 -12.09 25.61 21.69
N LYS A 65 -12.83 26.68 22.02
CA LYS A 65 -14.00 27.09 21.21
C LYS A 65 -13.64 27.33 19.73
N ASN A 66 -12.44 27.87 19.51
CA ASN A 66 -11.80 28.00 18.21
C ASN A 66 -10.44 27.29 18.29
N TYR A 67 -10.00 26.70 17.17
CA TYR A 67 -8.64 26.17 17.06
C TYR A 67 -7.61 27.30 17.09
N ASN A 68 -6.38 27.00 17.48
CA ASN A 68 -5.27 27.96 17.52
C ASN A 68 -4.14 27.47 16.60
N PRO A 69 -3.91 28.13 15.45
CA PRO A 69 -2.98 27.63 14.44
C PRO A 69 -1.50 27.76 14.82
N LEU A 70 -1.18 28.41 15.94
CA LEU A 70 0.21 28.52 16.38
C LEU A 70 0.71 27.16 16.86
N ALA A 71 1.74 26.61 16.22
CA ALA A 71 2.33 25.29 16.53
C ALA A 71 2.75 25.08 18.00
N VAL A 72 2.95 26.17 18.76
CA VAL A 72 3.23 26.11 20.21
C VAL A 72 2.02 25.69 21.05
N SER A 73 0.81 25.77 20.51
CA SER A 73 -0.44 25.44 21.17
C SER A 73 -0.53 23.97 21.55
N ARG A 74 -1.27 23.69 22.63
CA ARG A 74 -1.41 22.32 23.16
C ARG A 74 -2.07 21.36 22.18
N GLU A 75 -2.97 21.85 21.31
CA GLU A 75 -3.69 21.04 20.32
C GLU A 75 -2.81 20.43 19.22
N HIS A 76 -1.54 20.82 19.12
CA HIS A 76 -0.56 20.24 18.20
C HIS A 76 0.40 19.24 18.87
N ARG A 77 0.21 18.95 20.16
CA ARG A 77 1.11 18.13 20.98
C ARG A 77 0.40 16.88 21.48
N GLU A 78 0.17 15.94 20.58
CA GLU A 78 -0.43 14.65 20.89
C GLU A 78 0.41 13.90 21.96
N PRO A 79 -0.20 13.44 23.07
CA PRO A 79 0.51 12.69 24.09
C PRO A 79 0.77 11.25 23.65
N TRP A 80 1.70 10.59 24.32
CA TRP A 80 1.92 9.15 24.15
C TRP A 80 0.95 8.33 25.02
N PRO A 81 0.40 7.19 24.52
CA PRO A 81 0.49 6.71 23.14
C PRO A 81 -0.35 7.59 22.20
N GLY A 82 0.19 7.89 21.01
CA GLY A 82 -0.52 8.65 19.97
C GLY A 82 -1.37 7.75 19.07
N GLY A 83 -2.13 8.34 18.16
CA GLY A 83 -3.08 7.67 17.27
C GLY A 83 -2.45 6.99 16.05
N ARG A 84 -1.16 7.20 15.77
CA ARG A 84 -0.48 6.60 14.61
C ARG A 84 -0.63 5.08 14.55
N SER A 85 -0.34 4.40 15.66
CA SER A 85 -0.38 2.94 15.77
C SER A 85 -1.74 2.42 16.22
N ASN A 86 -1.99 1.13 16.00
CA ASN A 86 -3.23 0.49 16.48
C ASN A 86 -3.26 0.30 18.01
N HIS A 87 -4.21 -0.50 18.52
CA HIS A 87 -4.31 -0.81 19.95
C HIS A 87 -3.02 -1.39 20.55
N TYR A 88 -2.30 -2.21 19.79
CA TYR A 88 -1.08 -2.90 20.25
C TYR A 88 0.20 -2.09 20.05
N ASN A 89 0.08 -0.80 19.73
CA ASN A 89 1.20 0.07 19.33
C ASN A 89 1.97 -0.47 18.12
N PHE A 90 1.27 -1.14 17.20
CA PHE A 90 1.83 -1.65 15.96
C PHE A 90 1.54 -0.70 14.78
N ASP A 91 2.51 -0.56 13.87
CA ASP A 91 2.35 0.17 12.61
C ASP A 91 1.68 -0.73 11.56
N LEU A 92 0.40 -0.46 11.26
CA LEU A 92 -0.38 -1.27 10.32
C LEU A 92 0.08 -1.15 8.87
N ASN A 93 0.88 -0.14 8.53
CA ASN A 93 1.55 -0.03 7.23
C ASN A 93 2.91 -0.75 7.22
N ARG A 94 3.13 -1.73 8.11
CA ARG A 94 4.24 -2.68 8.02
C ARG A 94 3.76 -4.14 7.95
N ASP A 95 2.45 -4.38 8.00
CA ASP A 95 1.85 -5.68 8.33
C ASP A 95 1.04 -6.34 7.20
N TRP A 96 1.09 -5.82 5.97
CA TRP A 96 0.30 -6.34 4.85
C TRP A 96 0.62 -7.79 4.46
N VAL A 97 1.90 -8.18 4.42
CA VAL A 97 2.31 -9.58 4.16
C VAL A 97 2.19 -10.42 5.42
N TRP A 98 2.67 -9.89 6.54
CA TRP A 98 2.85 -10.64 7.77
C TRP A 98 1.52 -10.93 8.48
N GLN A 99 0.58 -9.99 8.37
CA GLN A 99 -0.79 -10.09 8.88
C GLN A 99 -0.79 -10.59 10.33
N THR A 100 -0.01 -9.93 11.17
CA THR A 100 0.09 -10.20 12.60
C THR A 100 -1.12 -9.62 13.33
N GLN A 101 -1.58 -8.43 12.91
CA GLN A 101 -2.70 -7.68 13.48
C GLN A 101 -4.05 -8.15 12.93
N ILE A 102 -5.13 -7.91 13.67
CA ILE A 102 -6.48 -8.37 13.28
C ILE A 102 -7.04 -7.57 12.10
N GLU A 103 -6.71 -6.28 12.06
CA GLU A 103 -7.06 -5.32 11.02
C GLU A 103 -6.45 -5.76 9.68
N SER A 104 -5.16 -6.10 9.68
CA SER A 104 -4.47 -6.63 8.49
C SER A 104 -5.06 -7.95 8.01
N LYS A 105 -5.37 -8.89 8.90
CA LYS A 105 -6.00 -10.18 8.53
C LYS A 105 -7.35 -9.95 7.85
N GLY A 106 -8.18 -9.06 8.40
CA GLY A 106 -9.48 -8.70 7.82
C GLY A 106 -9.34 -8.01 6.47
N ARG A 107 -8.51 -6.97 6.40
CA ARG A 107 -8.23 -6.20 5.18
C ARG A 107 -7.72 -7.08 4.05
N VAL A 108 -6.70 -7.89 4.30
CA VAL A 108 -6.08 -8.72 3.26
C VAL A 108 -7.01 -9.84 2.78
N THR A 109 -7.89 -10.35 3.65
CA THR A 109 -8.95 -11.27 3.24
C THR A 109 -9.88 -10.62 2.21
N GLN A 110 -10.35 -9.39 2.48
CA GLN A 110 -11.22 -8.66 1.56
C GLN A 110 -10.48 -8.25 0.28
N TYR A 111 -9.24 -7.77 0.41
CA TYR A 111 -8.39 -7.43 -0.73
C TYR A 111 -8.26 -8.61 -1.71
N ASN A 112 -8.01 -9.82 -1.21
CA ASN A 112 -7.85 -11.02 -2.05
C ASN A 112 -9.17 -11.53 -2.64
N GLN A 113 -10.34 -11.13 -2.12
CA GLN A 113 -11.63 -11.42 -2.74
C GLN A 113 -11.91 -10.53 -3.94
N TRP A 114 -11.48 -9.26 -3.88
CA TRP A 114 -11.73 -8.28 -4.94
C TRP A 114 -10.62 -8.18 -5.97
N LEU A 115 -9.36 -8.33 -5.55
CA LEU A 115 -8.14 -8.18 -6.37
C LEU A 115 -8.22 -6.93 -7.28
N PRO A 116 -8.23 -5.73 -6.67
CA PRO A 116 -8.45 -4.49 -7.42
C PRO A 116 -7.32 -4.21 -8.41
N GLN A 117 -7.65 -3.58 -9.54
CA GLN A 117 -6.63 -3.17 -10.53
C GLN A 117 -5.85 -1.93 -10.07
N VAL A 118 -6.43 -1.10 -9.19
CA VAL A 118 -5.78 0.09 -8.62
C VAL A 118 -6.04 0.12 -7.11
N HIS A 119 -5.00 0.32 -6.32
CA HIS A 119 -5.04 0.51 -4.86
C HIS A 119 -4.31 1.81 -4.49
N VAL A 120 -4.93 2.61 -3.63
CA VAL A 120 -4.35 3.84 -3.09
C VAL A 120 -4.32 3.77 -1.58
N ASP A 121 -3.17 4.07 -0.99
CA ASP A 121 -2.96 4.25 0.45
C ASP A 121 -2.81 5.75 0.77
N PHE A 122 -3.78 6.31 1.50
CA PHE A 122 -3.84 7.73 1.82
C PHE A 122 -3.25 8.02 3.19
N HIS A 123 -2.22 8.86 3.19
CA HIS A 123 -1.40 9.19 4.33
C HIS A 123 -1.21 10.69 4.53
N GLU A 124 -0.68 11.05 5.69
CA GLU A 124 -0.12 12.38 5.94
C GLU A 124 1.36 12.34 6.29
N GLN A 125 2.02 13.46 6.04
CA GLN A 125 3.41 13.72 6.37
C GLN A 125 3.57 15.05 7.13
N GLY A 126 4.81 15.52 7.28
CA GLY A 126 5.12 16.76 8.01
C GLY A 126 4.33 17.97 7.51
N ILE A 127 3.97 18.88 8.41
CA ILE A 127 3.12 20.05 8.12
C ILE A 127 3.71 21.02 7.08
N ASN A 128 5.03 20.98 6.87
CA ASN A 128 5.74 21.84 5.92
C ASN A 128 6.02 21.14 4.59
N GLU A 129 5.60 19.90 4.44
CA GLU A 129 5.81 19.15 3.20
C GLU A 129 4.65 19.43 2.23
N PRO A 130 4.93 19.67 0.93
CA PRO A 130 3.88 19.76 -0.08
C PRO A 130 3.19 18.40 -0.29
N TYR A 131 2.15 18.34 -1.12
CA TYR A 131 1.47 17.08 -1.38
C TYR A 131 2.35 16.13 -2.20
N TYR A 132 2.44 14.86 -1.82
CA TYR A 132 3.10 13.82 -2.61
C TYR A 132 2.10 12.91 -3.31
N PHE A 133 2.35 12.64 -4.58
CA PHE A 133 1.76 11.50 -5.27
C PHE A 133 2.78 10.88 -6.24
N ALA A 134 2.55 9.62 -6.61
CA ALA A 134 3.47 8.93 -7.51
C ALA A 134 3.63 9.66 -8.86
N PRO A 135 4.73 9.42 -9.60
CA PRO A 135 5.65 8.27 -9.50
C PRO A 135 6.54 8.26 -8.25
N ALA A 136 6.77 7.05 -7.73
CA ALA A 136 7.72 6.77 -6.65
C ALA A 136 9.17 6.94 -7.12
N ALA A 137 10.10 7.15 -6.17
CA ALA A 137 11.52 7.25 -6.46
C ALA A 137 12.11 5.88 -6.84
N GLU A 138 13.18 5.88 -7.63
CA GLU A 138 14.03 4.69 -7.75
C GLU A 138 14.73 4.43 -6.40
N PRO A 139 14.97 3.17 -6.00
CA PRO A 139 14.87 1.96 -6.81
C PRO A 139 13.50 1.28 -6.76
N TYR A 140 13.04 0.82 -7.92
CA TYR A 140 11.94 -0.16 -7.98
C TYR A 140 12.44 -1.59 -7.81
N HIS A 141 11.63 -2.45 -7.19
CA HIS A 141 11.85 -3.88 -7.34
C HIS A 141 11.67 -4.29 -8.81
N GLU A 142 12.62 -5.07 -9.35
CA GLU A 142 12.61 -5.49 -10.76
C GLU A 142 11.35 -6.25 -11.21
N VAL A 143 10.54 -6.76 -10.28
CA VAL A 143 9.31 -7.48 -10.57
C VAL A 143 8.16 -6.58 -11.03
N LEU A 144 8.27 -5.26 -10.80
CA LEU A 144 7.25 -4.33 -11.27
C LEU A 144 7.24 -4.31 -12.80
N THR A 145 6.04 -4.44 -13.38
CA THR A 145 5.88 -4.40 -14.83
C THR A 145 6.07 -2.99 -15.37
N LYS A 146 6.45 -2.87 -16.65
CA LYS A 146 6.49 -1.57 -17.33
C LYS A 146 5.12 -0.88 -17.29
N TRP A 147 4.05 -1.65 -17.50
CA TRP A 147 2.67 -1.14 -17.43
C TRP A 147 2.35 -0.53 -16.07
N GLN A 148 2.70 -1.21 -14.96
CA GLN A 148 2.44 -0.69 -13.63
C GLN A 148 3.10 0.69 -13.44
N ARG A 149 4.38 0.82 -13.78
CA ARG A 149 5.11 2.10 -13.68
C ARG A 149 4.55 3.18 -14.60
N ASP A 150 4.20 2.83 -15.84
CA ASP A 150 3.62 3.78 -16.78
C ASP A 150 2.26 4.29 -16.29
N PHE A 151 1.45 3.41 -15.70
CA PHE A 151 0.14 3.79 -15.17
C PHE A 151 0.25 4.69 -13.94
N GLN A 152 1.20 4.44 -13.03
CA GLN A 152 1.49 5.36 -11.92
C GLN A 152 1.83 6.77 -12.46
N LYS A 153 2.64 6.86 -13.52
CA LYS A 153 2.96 8.14 -14.19
C LYS A 153 1.73 8.79 -14.83
N MET A 154 0.81 8.01 -15.39
CA MET A 154 -0.45 8.53 -15.94
C MET A 154 -1.33 9.14 -14.85
N ILE A 155 -1.48 8.46 -13.72
CA ILE A 155 -2.23 8.98 -12.55
C ILE A 155 -1.59 10.27 -12.04
N GLY A 156 -0.26 10.26 -11.80
CA GLY A 156 0.47 11.43 -11.30
C GLY A 156 0.34 12.65 -12.23
N LYS A 157 0.44 12.44 -13.55
CA LYS A 157 0.18 13.51 -14.54
C LYS A 157 -1.25 14.03 -14.51
N ASN A 158 -2.23 13.19 -14.18
CA ASN A 158 -3.61 13.65 -14.05
C ASN A 158 -3.81 14.46 -12.76
N HIS A 159 -3.21 14.03 -11.65
CA HIS A 159 -3.19 14.80 -10.40
C HIS A 159 -2.56 16.17 -10.58
N ALA A 160 -1.38 16.23 -11.21
CA ALA A 160 -0.67 17.47 -11.53
C ALA A 160 -1.59 18.50 -12.22
N LYS A 161 -2.40 18.10 -13.21
CA LYS A 161 -3.34 19.02 -13.88
C LYS A 161 -4.32 19.69 -12.91
N TYR A 162 -4.82 18.95 -11.92
CA TYR A 162 -5.74 19.51 -10.92
C TYR A 162 -5.00 20.40 -9.92
N PHE A 163 -3.80 20.00 -9.50
CA PHE A 163 -3.00 20.80 -8.57
C PHE A 163 -2.52 22.11 -9.22
N ASP A 164 -1.98 22.04 -10.44
CA ASP A 164 -1.56 23.21 -11.24
C ASP A 164 -2.73 24.18 -11.46
N LYS A 165 -3.94 23.66 -11.76
CA LYS A 165 -5.14 24.46 -11.96
C LYS A 165 -5.56 25.22 -10.70
N ASN A 166 -5.34 24.65 -9.51
CA ASN A 166 -5.71 25.26 -8.23
C ASN A 166 -4.54 26.01 -7.56
N GLY A 167 -3.34 25.96 -8.15
CA GLY A 167 -2.14 26.58 -7.57
C GLY A 167 -1.59 25.85 -6.34
N TRP A 168 -1.87 24.55 -6.19
CA TRP A 168 -1.41 23.75 -5.06
C TRP A 168 -0.02 23.16 -5.31
N LEU A 169 0.85 23.22 -4.29
CA LEU A 169 2.20 22.67 -4.36
C LEU A 169 2.19 21.14 -4.21
N TYR A 170 2.99 20.47 -5.02
CA TYR A 170 3.20 19.03 -4.96
C TYR A 170 4.62 18.65 -5.39
N PHE A 171 5.03 17.43 -5.04
CA PHE A 171 6.29 16.84 -5.49
C PHE A 171 6.11 15.36 -5.90
N THR A 172 7.07 14.84 -6.67
CA THR A 172 7.11 13.46 -7.19
C THR A 172 8.57 12.99 -7.29
N ASN A 173 8.84 11.68 -7.34
CA ASN A 173 10.18 11.09 -7.57
C ASN A 173 11.30 11.36 -6.54
N GLU A 174 10.99 11.62 -5.26
CA GLU A 174 12.05 12.08 -4.31
C GLU A 174 12.39 11.12 -3.17
N ARG A 175 11.40 10.47 -2.54
CA ARG A 175 11.65 9.84 -1.22
C ARG A 175 11.14 8.42 -1.05
N PHE A 176 9.96 8.09 -1.56
CA PHE A 176 9.31 6.81 -1.28
C PHE A 176 9.71 5.76 -2.31
N ASP A 177 10.29 4.66 -1.84
CA ASP A 177 10.66 3.48 -2.64
C ASP A 177 9.53 2.43 -2.67
N LEU A 178 9.61 1.49 -3.61
CA LEU A 178 8.62 0.42 -3.77
C LEU A 178 9.25 -0.96 -3.53
N PHE A 179 10.13 -1.09 -2.54
CA PHE A 179 10.89 -2.31 -2.33
C PHE A 179 10.28 -3.25 -1.30
N TYR A 180 10.08 -2.81 -0.06
CA TYR A 180 9.61 -3.66 1.03
C TYR A 180 8.17 -4.16 0.78
N PRO A 181 7.86 -5.46 0.90
CA PRO A 181 6.61 -6.04 0.39
C PRO A 181 5.36 -5.83 1.23
N SER A 182 5.50 -5.18 2.39
CA SER A 182 4.43 -5.12 3.40
C SER A 182 3.89 -3.70 3.62
N TYR A 183 3.99 -2.83 2.60
CA TYR A 183 3.30 -1.53 2.53
C TYR A 183 1.98 -1.63 1.78
N GLY A 184 1.12 -0.63 1.98
CA GLY A 184 -0.17 -0.52 1.29
C GLY A 184 -0.10 -0.13 -0.18
N ASP A 185 1.07 0.22 -0.70
CA ASP A 185 1.29 0.37 -2.15
C ASP A 185 2.04 -0.84 -2.74
N THR A 186 3.04 -1.39 -2.05
CA THR A 186 3.86 -2.51 -2.55
C THR A 186 3.15 -3.85 -2.51
N TYR A 187 2.40 -4.16 -1.43
CA TYR A 187 1.65 -5.42 -1.38
C TYR A 187 0.65 -5.52 -2.55
N PRO A 188 -0.15 -4.49 -2.86
CA PRO A 188 -0.98 -4.50 -4.06
C PRO A 188 -0.20 -4.65 -5.37
N LEU A 189 0.94 -3.96 -5.53
CA LEU A 189 1.79 -4.08 -6.72
C LEU A 189 2.26 -5.52 -6.95
N TYR A 190 2.69 -6.21 -5.88
CA TYR A 190 3.11 -7.62 -5.94
C TYR A 190 1.94 -8.60 -6.11
N ASN A 191 0.71 -8.09 -6.06
CA ASN A 191 -0.53 -8.81 -6.38
C ASN A 191 -1.18 -8.31 -7.68
N GLY A 192 -0.43 -7.62 -8.55
CA GLY A 192 -0.83 -7.25 -9.91
C GLY A 192 -1.54 -5.90 -10.03
N ALA A 193 -1.89 -5.26 -8.92
CA ALA A 193 -2.53 -3.96 -8.95
C ALA A 193 -1.54 -2.84 -9.32
N ILE A 194 -2.07 -1.66 -9.64
CA ILE A 194 -1.33 -0.41 -9.53
C ILE A 194 -1.46 0.07 -8.09
N GLY A 195 -0.39 -0.02 -7.31
CA GLY A 195 -0.33 0.52 -5.94
C GLY A 195 0.19 1.95 -5.92
N MET A 196 -0.38 2.79 -5.07
CA MET A 196 -0.03 4.21 -4.92
C MET A 196 -0.05 4.60 -3.44
N THR A 197 0.92 5.39 -3.02
CA THR A 197 0.90 6.13 -1.75
C THR A 197 0.72 7.61 -2.04
N TYR A 198 -0.21 8.26 -1.33
CA TYR A 198 -0.39 9.72 -1.37
C TYR A 198 -0.15 10.30 0.01
N GLU A 199 0.70 11.33 0.11
CA GLU A 199 1.05 11.96 1.39
C GLU A 199 0.62 13.42 1.39
N GLN A 200 -0.25 13.78 2.32
CA GLN A 200 -0.67 15.16 2.56
C GLN A 200 0.14 15.74 3.72
N GLY A 201 0.78 16.90 3.57
CA GLY A 201 1.34 17.60 4.73
C GLY A 201 0.25 17.85 5.78
N GLY A 202 0.49 17.52 7.05
CA GLY A 202 -0.58 17.70 8.05
C GLY A 202 -0.50 16.95 9.37
N ILE A 203 0.47 16.06 9.56
CA ILE A 203 0.64 15.37 10.86
C ILE A 203 0.70 16.41 11.98
N SER A 204 -0.14 16.25 13.01
CA SER A 204 -0.26 17.17 14.16
C SER A 204 -0.87 18.56 13.86
N ALA A 205 -1.36 18.81 12.64
CA ALA A 205 -1.95 20.10 12.27
C ALA A 205 -3.30 20.40 12.96
N GLY A 206 -4.03 19.39 13.45
CA GLY A 206 -5.38 19.59 13.97
C GLY A 206 -6.33 20.17 12.92
N LEU A 207 -7.18 21.13 13.29
CA LEU A 207 -8.04 21.85 12.36
C LEU A 207 -7.29 22.87 11.48
N GLY A 208 -6.12 23.33 11.93
CA GLY A 208 -5.22 24.12 11.10
C GLY A 208 -3.96 24.55 11.85
N ILE A 209 -2.87 24.76 11.12
CA ILE A 209 -1.55 25.12 11.66
C ILE A 209 -0.82 26.11 10.75
N VAL A 210 -0.08 27.05 11.34
CA VAL A 210 0.83 27.93 10.60
C VAL A 210 2.07 27.14 10.19
N THR A 211 2.38 27.15 8.90
CA THR A 211 3.56 26.53 8.30
C THR A 211 4.76 27.48 8.35
N ASN A 212 5.95 26.98 7.99
CA ASN A 212 7.16 27.80 7.91
C ASN A 212 7.12 28.85 6.76
N GLU A 213 6.12 28.77 5.87
CA GLU A 213 5.86 29.77 4.82
C GLU A 213 4.92 30.88 5.30
N ASP A 214 4.62 30.94 6.61
CA ASP A 214 3.68 31.88 7.24
C ASP A 214 2.23 31.75 6.72
N ASP A 215 1.90 30.66 6.02
CA ASP A 215 0.54 30.30 5.59
C ASP A 215 -0.12 29.31 6.57
N THR A 216 -1.45 29.30 6.62
CA THR A 216 -2.23 28.40 7.49
C THR A 216 -2.75 27.20 6.72
N LEU A 217 -2.15 26.03 6.99
CA LEU A 217 -2.61 24.75 6.45
C LEU A 217 -3.82 24.25 7.25
N THR A 218 -5.01 24.26 6.65
CA THR A 218 -6.27 23.87 7.31
C THR A 218 -6.65 22.41 7.03
N LEU A 219 -7.43 21.79 7.92
CA LEU A 219 -8.03 20.48 7.67
C LEU A 219 -8.86 20.46 6.38
N THR A 220 -9.54 21.56 6.04
CA THR A 220 -10.36 21.65 4.83
C THR A 220 -9.51 21.53 3.56
N GLU A 221 -8.37 22.22 3.49
CA GLU A 221 -7.45 22.12 2.35
C GLU A 221 -6.87 20.71 2.23
N ARG A 222 -6.41 20.14 3.35
CA ARG A 222 -5.89 18.78 3.40
C ARG A 222 -6.91 17.75 2.88
N VAL A 223 -8.16 17.88 3.31
CA VAL A 223 -9.28 17.05 2.84
C VAL A 223 -9.55 17.24 1.36
N LEU A 224 -9.54 18.48 0.87
CA LEU A 224 -9.77 18.78 -0.55
C LEU A 224 -8.68 18.20 -1.46
N HIS A 225 -7.42 18.21 -1.03
CA HIS A 225 -6.32 17.62 -1.80
C HIS A 225 -6.45 16.10 -1.91
N HIS A 226 -6.70 15.40 -0.79
CA HIS A 226 -6.97 13.95 -0.79
C HIS A 226 -8.22 13.60 -1.60
N PHE A 227 -9.29 14.37 -1.46
CA PHE A 227 -10.49 14.19 -2.28
C PHE A 227 -10.18 14.34 -3.77
N THR A 228 -9.41 15.36 -4.15
CA THR A 228 -9.08 15.64 -5.55
C THR A 228 -8.23 14.51 -6.15
N THR A 229 -7.21 14.03 -5.45
CA THR A 229 -6.40 12.89 -5.93
C THR A 229 -7.20 11.59 -5.95
N GLY A 230 -8.09 11.36 -4.99
CA GLY A 230 -9.03 10.23 -4.99
C GLY A 230 -9.93 10.23 -6.23
N MET A 231 -10.61 11.34 -6.51
CA MET A 231 -11.48 11.48 -7.68
C MET A 231 -10.70 11.40 -9.00
N SER A 232 -9.52 12.05 -9.07
CA SER A 232 -8.64 11.97 -10.24
C SER A 232 -8.10 10.54 -10.47
N THR A 233 -7.95 9.73 -9.43
CA THR A 233 -7.54 8.33 -9.58
C THR A 233 -8.67 7.52 -10.22
N ILE A 234 -9.90 7.72 -9.74
CA ILE A 234 -11.10 7.07 -10.29
C ILE A 234 -11.29 7.48 -11.76
N GLU A 235 -11.13 8.76 -12.08
CA GLU A 235 -11.15 9.27 -13.45
C GLU A 235 -10.15 8.53 -14.35
N THR A 236 -8.88 8.48 -13.92
CA THR A 236 -7.81 7.86 -14.71
C THR A 236 -8.06 6.37 -14.89
N ALA A 237 -8.53 5.68 -13.84
CA ALA A 237 -8.89 4.27 -13.90
C ALA A 237 -10.04 4.02 -14.87
N SER A 238 -11.12 4.79 -14.77
CA SER A 238 -12.30 4.65 -15.64
C SER A 238 -11.97 4.90 -17.12
N ASN A 239 -11.20 5.94 -17.41
CA ASN A 239 -10.77 6.28 -18.77
C ASN A 239 -9.86 5.20 -19.40
N ASN A 240 -9.29 4.31 -18.59
CA ASN A 240 -8.38 3.25 -19.03
C ASN A 240 -8.86 1.84 -18.64
N ALA A 241 -10.14 1.68 -18.28
CA ALA A 241 -10.67 0.46 -17.68
C ALA A 241 -10.36 -0.80 -18.51
N SER A 242 -10.56 -0.76 -19.83
CA SER A 242 -10.27 -1.90 -20.70
C SER A 242 -8.80 -2.31 -20.69
N LYS A 243 -7.87 -1.34 -20.69
CA LYS A 243 -6.43 -1.62 -20.67
C LYS A 243 -5.96 -2.11 -19.30
N LEU A 244 -6.50 -1.54 -18.22
CA LEU A 244 -6.26 -2.02 -16.86
C LEU A 244 -6.61 -3.50 -16.71
N ILE A 245 -7.80 -3.91 -17.16
CA ILE A 245 -8.23 -5.31 -17.10
C ILE A 245 -7.34 -6.22 -17.97
N GLN A 246 -7.00 -5.78 -19.18
CA GLN A 246 -6.14 -6.54 -20.08
C GLN A 246 -4.77 -6.83 -19.44
N GLU A 247 -4.11 -5.81 -18.91
CA GLU A 247 -2.77 -5.93 -18.33
C GLU A 247 -2.80 -6.67 -16.99
N PHE A 248 -3.84 -6.47 -16.18
CA PHE A 248 -4.05 -7.24 -14.95
C PHE A 248 -4.23 -8.73 -15.23
N HIS A 249 -5.00 -9.09 -16.26
CA HIS A 249 -5.13 -10.48 -16.69
C HIS A 249 -3.79 -11.03 -17.21
N GLN A 250 -3.07 -10.26 -18.03
CA GLN A 250 -1.77 -10.66 -18.56
C GLN A 250 -0.74 -10.91 -17.46
N TYR A 251 -0.73 -10.08 -16.41
CA TYR A 251 0.11 -10.27 -15.22
C TYR A 251 -0.02 -11.68 -14.62
N PHE A 252 -1.26 -12.15 -14.41
CA PHE A 252 -1.48 -13.50 -13.86
C PHE A 252 -1.20 -14.61 -14.86
N ILE A 253 -1.45 -14.39 -16.16
CA ILE A 253 -1.08 -15.35 -17.21
C ILE A 253 0.43 -15.56 -17.25
N ASP A 254 1.23 -14.49 -17.15
CA ASP A 254 2.68 -14.62 -17.14
C ASP A 254 3.20 -15.27 -15.84
N ALA A 255 2.52 -15.03 -14.71
CA ALA A 255 2.80 -15.69 -13.43
C ALA A 255 2.62 -17.22 -13.51
N VAL A 256 1.46 -17.71 -13.96
CA VAL A 256 1.20 -19.16 -14.04
C VAL A 256 2.02 -19.86 -15.13
N ASN A 257 2.50 -19.13 -16.13
CA ASN A 257 3.39 -19.65 -17.17
C ASN A 257 4.89 -19.59 -16.79
N GLY A 258 5.23 -19.24 -15.55
CA GLY A 258 6.61 -19.29 -15.04
C GLY A 258 7.55 -18.23 -15.63
N LYS A 259 7.02 -17.07 -16.04
CA LYS A 259 7.80 -15.99 -16.68
C LYS A 259 8.30 -14.90 -15.71
N VAL A 260 8.10 -15.08 -14.41
CA VAL A 260 8.35 -14.05 -13.39
C VAL A 260 9.78 -14.08 -12.84
N GLY A 261 10.30 -15.29 -12.59
CA GLY A 261 11.56 -15.47 -11.87
C GLY A 261 12.44 -16.54 -12.49
N PHE A 262 13.73 -16.46 -12.18
CA PHE A 262 14.71 -17.44 -12.60
C PHE A 262 14.49 -18.80 -11.91
N TYR A 263 14.20 -18.78 -10.61
CA TYR A 263 13.94 -19.99 -9.83
C TYR A 263 12.50 -20.46 -10.04
N GLN A 264 12.34 -21.67 -10.56
CA GLN A 264 11.02 -22.21 -10.91
C GLN A 264 10.31 -22.92 -9.75
N THR A 265 11.07 -23.35 -8.73
CA THR A 265 10.55 -24.03 -7.55
C THR A 265 11.44 -23.75 -6.36
N TYR A 266 10.84 -23.48 -5.20
CA TYR A 266 11.52 -23.37 -3.92
C TYR A 266 11.23 -24.62 -3.09
N ILE A 267 12.27 -25.15 -2.45
CA ILE A 267 12.20 -26.38 -1.65
C ILE A 267 12.60 -26.02 -0.23
N ILE A 268 11.67 -26.16 0.71
CA ILE A 268 11.90 -25.93 2.13
C ILE A 268 12.04 -27.28 2.82
N LYS A 269 13.21 -27.52 3.42
CA LYS A 269 13.50 -28.75 4.14
C LYS A 269 12.71 -28.82 5.43
N ASN A 270 11.99 -29.91 5.62
CA ASN A 270 11.17 -30.12 6.80
C ASN A 270 11.95 -30.92 7.85
N ASN A 271 12.72 -30.22 8.67
CA ASN A 271 13.44 -30.80 9.80
C ASN A 271 12.49 -30.93 11.01
N PRO A 272 12.39 -32.10 11.67
CA PRO A 272 11.59 -32.28 12.88
C PRO A 272 11.86 -31.24 13.99
N ASN A 273 13.08 -30.72 14.08
CA ASN A 273 13.46 -29.71 15.07
C ASN A 273 12.93 -28.30 14.76
N ASP A 274 12.41 -28.06 13.55
CA ASP A 274 11.90 -26.76 13.10
C ASP A 274 10.35 -26.75 12.97
N LYS A 275 9.67 -27.71 13.60
CA LYS A 275 8.21 -27.93 13.44
C LYS A 275 7.38 -26.65 13.60
N GLU A 276 7.61 -25.88 14.64
CA GLU A 276 6.86 -24.65 14.94
C GLU A 276 7.15 -23.54 13.92
N ARG A 277 8.38 -23.46 13.42
CA ARG A 277 8.78 -22.51 12.36
C ARG A 277 8.11 -22.87 11.05
N ILE A 278 8.13 -24.17 10.69
CA ILE A 278 7.44 -24.69 9.51
C ILE A 278 5.94 -24.40 9.61
N GLN A 279 5.30 -24.66 10.75
CA GLN A 279 3.89 -24.37 10.93
C GLN A 279 3.57 -22.88 10.77
N SER A 280 4.38 -22.00 11.37
CA SER A 280 4.22 -20.55 11.25
C SER A 280 4.41 -20.07 9.80
N PHE A 281 5.38 -20.67 9.10
CA PHE A 281 5.65 -20.41 7.70
C PHE A 281 4.49 -20.84 6.79
N LEU A 282 3.94 -22.04 6.97
CA LEU A 282 2.78 -22.51 6.20
C LEU A 282 1.55 -21.62 6.43
N GLN A 283 1.31 -21.17 7.67
CA GLN A 283 0.26 -20.20 7.95
C GLN A 283 0.46 -18.87 7.23
N LEU A 284 1.71 -18.40 7.10
CA LEU A 284 2.02 -17.20 6.32
C LEU A 284 1.72 -17.40 4.83
N LEU A 285 2.04 -18.57 4.28
CA LEU A 285 1.70 -18.92 2.89
C LEU A 285 0.18 -18.94 2.69
N ASP A 286 -0.56 -19.61 3.59
CA ASP A 286 -2.02 -19.71 3.54
C ASP A 286 -2.67 -18.33 3.56
N LYS A 287 -2.24 -17.45 4.48
CA LYS A 287 -2.73 -16.07 4.60
C LYS A 287 -2.49 -15.22 3.34
N ASN A 288 -1.46 -15.55 2.56
CA ASN A 288 -1.13 -14.84 1.33
C ASN A 288 -1.64 -15.57 0.08
N GLY A 289 -2.36 -16.69 0.23
CA GLY A 289 -2.85 -17.51 -0.87
C GLY A 289 -1.73 -18.12 -1.72
N ILE A 290 -0.54 -18.33 -1.13
CA ILE A 290 0.58 -18.97 -1.80
C ILE A 290 0.38 -20.48 -1.74
N LEU A 291 0.34 -21.11 -2.91
CA LEU A 291 0.17 -22.55 -3.06
C LEU A 291 1.49 -23.26 -2.78
N TYR A 292 1.41 -24.33 -1.99
CA TYR A 292 2.51 -25.24 -1.71
C TYR A 292 2.00 -26.68 -1.67
N GLY A 293 2.92 -27.63 -1.81
CA GLY A 293 2.63 -29.05 -1.72
C GLY A 293 3.83 -29.85 -1.23
N THR A 294 3.79 -31.16 -1.42
CA THR A 294 4.92 -32.06 -1.14
C THR A 294 5.31 -32.82 -2.39
N ALA A 295 6.55 -33.30 -2.44
CA ALA A 295 7.04 -34.15 -3.52
C ALA A 295 8.08 -35.14 -2.98
N SER A 296 8.59 -36.01 -3.85
CA SER A 296 9.74 -36.86 -3.57
C SER A 296 10.64 -36.91 -4.80
N GLY A 297 11.94 -37.10 -4.59
CA GLY A 297 12.90 -37.21 -5.70
C GLY A 297 14.30 -36.74 -5.34
N SER A 298 15.10 -36.45 -6.35
CA SER A 298 16.41 -35.83 -6.20
C SER A 298 16.73 -35.00 -7.43
N GLY A 299 17.68 -34.07 -7.29
CA GLY A 299 18.06 -33.18 -8.38
C GLY A 299 19.29 -32.35 -8.04
N LYS A 300 19.56 -31.36 -8.88
CA LYS A 300 20.53 -30.30 -8.61
C LYS A 300 19.81 -28.96 -8.58
N GLY A 301 20.25 -28.07 -7.70
CA GLY A 301 19.69 -26.73 -7.62
C GLY A 301 20.52 -25.81 -6.73
N PHE A 302 20.12 -24.56 -6.71
CA PHE A 302 20.80 -23.51 -5.97
C PHE A 302 20.45 -23.57 -4.48
N HIS A 303 21.45 -23.75 -3.63
CA HIS A 303 21.24 -23.76 -2.19
C HIS A 303 21.27 -22.33 -1.62
N TYR A 304 20.15 -21.94 -1.01
CA TYR A 304 19.84 -20.56 -0.61
C TYR A 304 20.94 -19.89 0.24
N GLN A 305 21.48 -20.59 1.25
CA GLN A 305 22.42 -19.97 2.21
C GLN A 305 23.87 -19.89 1.70
N ASN A 306 24.36 -20.94 1.05
CA ASN A 306 25.76 -21.04 0.61
C ASN A 306 25.98 -20.49 -0.82
N LYS A 307 24.88 -20.17 -1.52
CA LYS A 307 24.84 -19.59 -2.88
C LYS A 307 25.54 -20.45 -3.95
N LYS A 308 25.50 -21.78 -3.81
CA LYS A 308 26.11 -22.72 -4.76
C LYS A 308 25.08 -23.69 -5.33
N GLU A 309 25.35 -24.21 -6.53
CA GLU A 309 24.62 -25.35 -7.06
C GLU A 309 25.11 -26.64 -6.39
N GLU A 310 24.18 -27.44 -5.89
CA GLU A 310 24.47 -28.72 -5.26
C GLU A 310 23.37 -29.74 -5.53
N ALA A 311 23.72 -31.01 -5.35
CA ALA A 311 22.75 -32.09 -5.42
C ALA A 311 21.92 -32.14 -4.13
N PHE A 312 20.62 -32.38 -4.26
CA PHE A 312 19.71 -32.54 -3.12
C PHE A 312 18.73 -33.69 -3.34
N SER A 313 18.20 -34.24 -2.26
CA SER A 313 17.05 -35.16 -2.27
C SER A 313 15.82 -34.47 -1.68
N ILE A 314 14.64 -34.71 -2.23
CA ILE A 314 13.35 -34.25 -1.70
C ILE A 314 12.72 -35.41 -0.94
N ASN A 315 12.48 -35.20 0.34
CA ASN A 315 11.77 -36.15 1.19
C ASN A 315 10.27 -35.86 1.16
N SER A 316 9.43 -36.86 1.43
CA SER A 316 7.97 -36.73 1.37
C SER A 316 7.37 -35.66 2.29
N GLY A 317 8.11 -35.24 3.31
CA GLY A 317 7.72 -34.16 4.23
C GLY A 317 8.23 -32.78 3.83
N ASP A 318 9.13 -32.66 2.85
CA ASP A 318 9.64 -31.37 2.37
C ASP A 318 8.53 -30.58 1.67
N ILE A 319 8.58 -29.26 1.83
CA ILE A 319 7.58 -28.35 1.28
C ILE A 319 8.08 -27.81 -0.06
N ILE A 320 7.20 -27.86 -1.05
CA ILE A 320 7.48 -27.49 -2.43
C ILE A 320 6.58 -26.32 -2.81
N ILE A 321 7.19 -25.21 -3.18
CA ILE A 321 6.50 -24.00 -3.63
C ILE A 321 6.87 -23.78 -5.09
N SER A 322 5.96 -24.10 -6.01
CA SER A 322 6.17 -23.82 -7.43
C SER A 322 6.08 -22.33 -7.69
N ALA A 323 6.98 -21.75 -8.47
CA ALA A 323 6.86 -20.37 -8.93
C ALA A 323 5.82 -20.20 -10.06
N ALA A 324 5.32 -21.29 -10.65
CA ALA A 324 4.27 -21.27 -11.67
C ALA A 324 2.88 -21.25 -11.03
N GLN A 325 2.52 -20.14 -10.38
CA GLN A 325 1.26 -19.98 -9.67
C GLN A 325 0.76 -18.52 -9.71
N PRO A 326 -0.52 -18.23 -9.41
CA PRO A 326 -1.04 -16.85 -9.47
C PRO A 326 -0.26 -15.85 -8.60
N LYS A 327 0.30 -16.31 -7.45
CA LYS A 327 1.10 -15.49 -6.53
C LYS A 327 2.61 -15.49 -6.84
N ALA A 328 3.03 -15.86 -8.07
CA ALA A 328 4.44 -16.02 -8.44
C ALA A 328 5.32 -14.81 -8.10
N VAL A 329 4.81 -13.58 -8.32
CA VAL A 329 5.56 -12.34 -8.02
C VAL A 329 5.80 -12.21 -6.53
N LEU A 330 4.75 -12.34 -5.71
CA LEU A 330 4.90 -12.31 -4.25
C LEU A 330 5.83 -13.43 -3.75
N VAL A 331 5.73 -14.64 -4.31
CA VAL A 331 6.65 -15.75 -4.00
C VAL A 331 8.09 -15.37 -4.31
N LYS A 332 8.37 -14.79 -5.48
CA LYS A 332 9.71 -14.34 -5.86
C LYS A 332 10.24 -13.32 -4.85
N VAL A 333 9.46 -12.28 -4.54
CA VAL A 333 9.85 -11.21 -3.62
C VAL A 333 10.18 -11.76 -2.22
N LEU A 334 9.40 -12.73 -1.72
CA LEU A 334 9.61 -13.30 -0.39
C LEU A 334 10.74 -14.34 -0.32
N MET A 335 11.11 -14.94 -1.44
CA MET A 335 11.98 -16.12 -1.48
C MET A 335 13.25 -15.92 -2.31
N GLU A 336 13.50 -14.74 -2.87
CA GLU A 336 14.71 -14.51 -3.63
C GLU A 336 15.95 -14.45 -2.72
N PRO A 337 17.03 -15.18 -3.05
CA PRO A 337 18.22 -15.27 -2.19
C PRO A 337 19.03 -13.97 -2.14
N GLN A 338 18.81 -13.09 -3.11
CA GLN A 338 19.43 -11.78 -3.17
C GLN A 338 18.49 -10.85 -3.93
N SER A 339 17.95 -9.89 -3.19
CA SER A 339 17.18 -8.82 -3.78
C SER A 339 18.09 -7.78 -4.43
N ASN A 340 17.68 -7.32 -5.61
CA ASN A 340 18.41 -6.31 -6.36
C ASN A 340 17.87 -4.92 -5.99
N LEU A 341 18.74 -4.10 -5.42
CA LEU A 341 18.48 -2.68 -5.18
C LEU A 341 19.14 -1.89 -6.31
N ALA A 342 18.34 -1.23 -7.15
CA ALA A 342 18.89 -0.40 -8.23
C ALA A 342 19.61 0.86 -7.71
N ASP A 343 19.37 1.25 -6.46
CA ASP A 343 19.99 2.36 -5.74
C ASP A 343 20.13 1.99 -4.25
N SER A 344 21.13 2.56 -3.59
CA SER A 344 21.51 2.31 -2.19
C SER A 344 20.71 3.12 -1.16
N VAL A 345 19.89 4.08 -1.59
CA VAL A 345 19.06 4.91 -0.72
C VAL A 345 17.64 4.32 -0.68
N THR A 346 17.29 3.72 0.44
CA THR A 346 15.94 3.19 0.72
C THR A 346 15.37 3.92 1.92
N TYR A 347 14.09 4.28 1.87
CA TYR A 347 13.46 5.13 2.88
C TYR A 347 13.27 4.42 4.23
N ASP A 348 13.04 3.10 4.22
CA ASP A 348 12.55 2.36 5.40
C ASP A 348 13.08 0.90 5.53
N ILE A 349 14.23 0.55 4.92
CA ILE A 349 14.90 -0.76 5.13
C ILE A 349 15.91 -0.70 6.29
#